data_AF-A0A8J7AGX6-F1
#
_entry.id   AF-A0A8J7AGX6-F1
#
_cell.length_a   1.000
_cell.length_b   1.000
_cell.length_c   1.000
_cell.angle_alpha   90.00
_cell.angle_beta   90.00
_cell.angle_gamma   90.00
#
_symmetry.space_group_name_H-M   'P 1'
#
loop_
_entity.id
_entity.type
_entity.pdbx_description
1 polymer ?
#
loop_
_entity_poly.entity_id
_entity_poly.type
_entity_poly.pdbx_seq_one_letter_code
_entity_poly.pdbx_strand_id
1 'polypeptide(L)' 'MVRFAEVQVVRHPWSCCKAIAQIIARLTGDDSVFILLQRLADVPLQKQWTKREARLMAKNNYRQSYLPTIHNSSQRQQK' A
#
# COMPACT_ATOMS: atom_id res chain seq x y z
N MET A 1 14.09 -9.27 -1.65
CA MET A 1 12.64 -9.24 -1.93
C MET A 1 11.99 -8.14 -1.09
N VAL A 2 11.18 -7.28 -1.69
CA VAL A 2 10.45 -6.22 -0.99
C VAL A 2 9.12 -6.78 -0.50
N ARG A 3 8.75 -6.50 0.75
CA ARG A 3 7.47 -6.92 1.34
C ARG A 3 6.76 -5.74 1.96
N PHE A 4 5.47 -5.60 1.66
CA PHE A 4 4.59 -4.61 2.26
C PHE A 4 3.42 -5.31 2.95
N ALA A 5 2.89 -4.71 4.01
CA ALA A 5 1.61 -5.09 4.56
C ALA A 5 0.47 -4.55 3.66
N GLU A 6 -0.66 -5.27 3.59
CA GLU A 6 -1.83 -4.87 2.80
C GLU A 6 -2.25 -3.42 3.11
N VAL A 7 -2.30 -3.05 4.39
CA VAL A 7 -2.68 -1.69 4.83
C VAL A 7 -1.75 -0.60 4.29
N GLN A 8 -0.44 -0.86 4.14
CA GLN A 8 0.50 0.11 3.59
C GLN A 8 0.22 0.36 2.10
N VAL A 9 -0.02 -0.73 1.34
CA VAL A 9 -0.31 -0.64 -0.09
C VAL A 9 -1.65 0.05 -0.35
N VAL A 10 -2.68 -0.27 0.43
CA VAL A 10 -4.01 0.32 0.28
C VAL A 10 -4.00 1.81 0.66
N ARG A 11 -3.37 2.19 1.78
CA ARG A 11 -3.40 3.59 2.24
C ARG A 11 -2.37 4.49 1.56
N HIS A 12 -1.23 3.94 1.17
CA HIS A 12 -0.09 4.72 0.68
C HIS A 12 0.55 4.08 -0.58
N PRO A 13 -0.23 3.87 -1.65
CA PRO A 13 0.26 3.17 -2.85
C PRO A 13 1.46 3.90 -3.48
N TRP A 14 1.41 5.23 -3.58
CA TRP A 14 2.47 6.03 -4.17
C TRP A 14 3.76 6.04 -3.36
N SER A 15 3.67 6.05 -2.03
CA SER A 15 4.83 5.87 -1.16
C SER A 15 5.45 4.50 -1.37
N CYS A 16 4.65 3.45 -1.55
CA CYS A 16 5.17 2.11 -1.85
C CYS A 16 5.91 2.09 -3.20
N CYS A 17 5.38 2.78 -4.22
CA CYS A 17 6.07 2.95 -5.51
C CYS A 17 7.41 3.68 -5.34
N LYS A 18 7.47 4.74 -4.52
CA LYS A 18 8.74 5.44 -4.21
C LYS A 18 9.77 4.48 -3.61
N ALA A 19 9.37 3.65 -2.64
CA ALA A 19 10.26 2.68 -2.02
C ALA A 19 10.77 1.63 -3.03
N ILE A 20 9.91 1.16 -3.94
CA ILE A 20 10.32 0.26 -5.03
C ILE A 20 11.31 0.97 -5.97
N ALA A 21 11.00 2.18 -6.42
CA ALA A 21 11.85 2.97 -7.31
C ALA A 21 13.23 3.22 -6.70
N GLN A 22 13.30 3.52 -5.40
CA GLN A 22 14.56 3.67 -4.69
C GLN A 22 15.42 2.40 -4.72
N ILE A 23 14.79 1.22 -4.59
CA ILE A 23 15.50 -0.06 -4.61
C ILE A 23 15.99 -0.35 -6.04
N ILE A 24 15.18 -0.09 -7.06
CA ILE A 24 15.60 -0.22 -8.46
C ILE A 24 16.81 0.68 -8.73
N ALA A 25 16.76 1.94 -8.31
CA ALA A 25 17.86 2.89 -8.49
C ALA A 25 19.16 2.42 -7.81
N ARG A 26 19.07 1.89 -6.58
CA ARG A 26 20.25 1.34 -5.88
C ARG A 26 20.86 0.12 -6.56
N LEU A 27 20.03 -0.71 -7.22
CA LEU A 27 20.49 -1.94 -7.87
C LEU A 27 21.01 -1.70 -9.29
N THR A 28 20.44 -0.74 -10.00
CA THR A 28 20.71 -0.50 -11.43
C THR A 28 21.56 0.74 -11.69
N GLY A 29 21.61 1.67 -10.75
CA GLY A 29 22.16 3.02 -10.94
C GLY A 29 21.22 3.98 -11.67
N ASP A 30 20.07 3.52 -12.19
CA ASP A 30 19.09 4.36 -12.86
C ASP A 30 18.09 4.95 -11.85
N ASP A 31 18.23 6.23 -11.54
CA ASP A 31 17.40 6.95 -10.58
C ASP A 31 16.26 7.77 -11.21
N SER A 32 16.07 7.69 -12.54
CA SER A 32 15.08 8.49 -13.28
C SER A 32 13.67 8.42 -12.67
N VAL A 33 13.20 7.20 -12.39
CA VAL A 33 11.90 6.94 -11.75
C VAL A 33 11.87 7.39 -10.29
N PHE A 34 13.00 7.27 -9.57
CA PHE A 34 13.07 7.70 -8.18
C PHE A 34 13.00 9.22 -8.06
N ILE A 35 13.68 9.97 -8.95
CA ILE A 35 13.63 11.44 -9.00
C ILE A 35 12.19 11.94 -9.19
N LEU A 36 11.44 11.31 -10.11
CA LEU A 36 10.03 11.61 -10.35
C LEU A 36 9.17 11.48 -9.08
N LEU A 37 9.51 10.52 -8.22
CA LEU A 37 8.78 10.20 -7.00
C LEU A 37 9.39 10.81 -5.73
N GLN A 38 10.50 11.57 -5.83
CA GLN A 38 11.27 11.99 -4.65
C GLN A 38 10.47 12.84 -3.67
N ARG A 39 9.51 13.62 -4.19
CA ARG A 39 8.67 14.55 -3.43
C ARG A 39 7.57 13.83 -2.62
N LEU A 40 7.31 12.55 -2.90
CA LEU A 40 6.34 11.77 -2.16
C LEU A 40 6.88 11.41 -0.78
N ALA A 41 5.98 11.27 0.20
CA ALA A 41 6.34 10.79 1.52
C ALA A 41 6.82 9.33 1.49
N ASP A 42 7.70 8.97 2.43
CA ASP A 42 8.14 7.58 2.60
C ASP A 42 7.01 6.69 3.13
N VAL A 43 7.13 5.38 2.92
CA VAL A 43 6.15 4.41 3.40
C VAL A 43 6.18 4.38 4.94
N PRO A 44 5.04 4.57 5.63
CA PRO A 44 5.00 4.44 7.07
C PRO A 44 5.43 3.05 7.52
N LEU A 45 6.24 2.97 8.58
CA LEU A 45 6.69 1.68 9.11
C LEU A 45 5.51 0.89 9.68
N GLN A 46 5.32 -0.34 9.18
CA GLN A 46 4.32 -1.25 9.72
C GLN A 46 5.00 -2.34 10.56
N LYS A 47 4.66 -2.40 11.84
CA LYS A 47 5.09 -3.48 12.74
C LYS A 47 4.54 -4.82 12.21
N GLN A 48 5.39 -5.85 12.24
CA GLN A 48 4.94 -7.23 11.99
C GLN A 48 3.99 -7.70 13.09
N TRP A 49 2.85 -8.25 12.70
CA TRP A 49 1.88 -8.76 13.65
C TRP A 49 2.26 -10.14 14.17
N THR A 50 2.08 -10.32 15.47
CA THR A 50 2.11 -11.63 16.11
C THR A 50 0.87 -12.45 15.71
N LYS A 51 0.94 -13.76 15.90
CA LYS A 51 -0.22 -14.66 15.68
C LYS A 51 -1.45 -14.24 16.50
N ARG A 52 -1.25 -13.69 17.70
CA ARG A 52 -2.34 -13.20 18.56
C ARG A 52 -2.99 -11.95 17.95
N GLU A 53 -2.19 -10.96 17.56
CA GLU A 53 -2.68 -9.73 16.92
C GLU A 53 -3.42 -10.07 15.62
N ALA A 54 -2.89 -10.99 14.80
CA ALA A 54 -3.55 -11.44 13.57
C ALA A 54 -4.95 -12.02 13.82
N ARG A 55 -5.10 -12.88 14.83
CA ARG A 55 -6.41 -13.45 15.20
C ARG A 55 -7.38 -12.37 15.68
N LEU A 56 -6.91 -11.38 16.44
CA LEU A 56 -7.74 -10.26 16.90
C LEU A 56 -8.18 -9.38 15.73
N MET A 57 -7.29 -9.07 14.79
CA MET A 57 -7.63 -8.29 13.59
C MET A 57 -8.67 -8.99 12.73
N ALA A 58 -8.57 -10.31 12.56
CA ALA A 58 -9.56 -11.10 11.84
C ALA A 58 -10.92 -11.06 12.56
N LYS A 59 -10.94 -11.31 13.88
CA LYS A 59 -12.17 -11.26 14.69
C LYS A 59 -12.86 -9.88 14.61
N ASN A 60 -12.08 -8.81 14.58
CA ASN A 60 -12.58 -7.44 14.58
C ASN A 60 -12.81 -6.88 13.17
N ASN A 61 -12.69 -7.67 12.10
CA ASN A 61 -12.79 -7.21 10.71
C ASN A 61 -11.89 -6.00 10.42
N TYR A 62 -10.70 -5.93 11.01
CA TYR A 62 -9.79 -4.78 10.92
C TYR A 62 -9.50 -4.37 9.47
N ARG A 63 -9.47 -5.32 8.54
CA ARG A 63 -9.33 -5.08 7.10
C ARG A 63 -10.33 -4.06 6.56
N GLN A 64 -11.58 -4.09 7.04
CA GLN A 64 -12.62 -3.15 6.61
C GLN A 64 -12.39 -1.71 7.08
N SER A 65 -11.51 -1.48 8.06
CA SER A 65 -11.19 -0.13 8.55
C SER A 65 -10.34 0.71 7.59
N TYR A 66 -9.78 0.09 6.56
CA TYR A 66 -8.91 0.78 5.61
C TYR A 66 -9.17 0.43 4.14
N LEU A 67 -10.05 -0.52 3.86
CA LEU A 67 -10.50 -0.74 2.49
C LEU A 67 -11.40 0.43 2.05
N PRO A 68 -11.25 0.90 0.81
CA PRO A 68 -12.21 1.82 0.23
C PRO A 68 -13.60 1.18 0.24
N THR A 69 -14.62 1.92 0.67
CA THR A 69 -16.01 1.48 0.54
C THR A 69 -16.33 1.35 -0.95
N ILE A 70 -16.62 0.13 -1.41
CA ILE A 70 -17.14 -0.06 -2.76
C ILE A 70 -18.55 0.53 -2.78
N HIS A 71 -18.69 1.77 -3.21
CA HIS A 71 -19.99 2.26 -3.65
C HIS A 71 -20.32 1.51 -4.94
N ASN A 72 -21.25 0.56 -4.86
CA ASN A 72 -21.85 -0.03 -6.04
C ASN A 72 -22.58 1.08 -6.80
N SER A 73 -21.92 1.69 -7.79
CA SER A 73 -22.56 2.48 -8.82
C SER A 73 -23.34 1.54 -9.72
N SER A 74 -24.48 1.07 -9.22
CA SER A 74 -25.57 0.52 -10.04
C SER A 74 -26.21 1.66 -10.84
N GLN A 75 -25.49 2.25 -11.79
CA GLN A 75 -26.12 2.98 -12.89
C GLN A 75 -26.18 2.04 -14.10
N ARG A 76 -27.29 1.32 -14.17
CA ARG A 76 -27.79 0.74 -15.42
C ARG A 76 -27.91 1.90 -16.42
N GLN A 77 -27.03 1.96 -17.41
CA GLN A 77 -27.33 2.68 -18.63
C GLN A 77 -28.48 1.93 -19.31
N GLN A 78 -29.70 2.44 -19.12
CA GLN A 78 -30.81 2.10 -20.01
C GLN A 78 -30.55 2.81 -21.34
N LYS A 79 -30.49 2.01 -22.40
CA LYS A 79 -30.57 2.42 -23.80
C LYS A 79 -31.91 3.11 -24.08
#